data_AF-G2IHR8-F1
#
_entry.id   AF-G2IHR8-F1
#
_cell.length_a   1.000
_cell.length_b   1.000
_cell.length_c   1.000
_cell.angle_alpha   90.00
_cell.angle_beta   90.00
_cell.angle_gamma   90.00
#
_symmetry.space_group_name_H-M   'P 1'
#
loop_
_entity.id
_entity.type
_entity.pdbx_description
1 polymer ?
#
loop_
_entity_poly.entity_id
_entity_poly.type
_entity_poly.pdbx_seq_one_letter_code
_entity_poly.pdbx_strand_id
1 'polypeptide(L)'
;MKICATKGCGKVLGLRNKSGMCRPCNTQALWRDPHFRARKARSNAATLARNRQNPDYVAAERARQMAVIARVNEERLNVTPEAIAKRVRTFRARKLSWCPPHLRDEYIRLMVNKHIPAAQAREIILAQWDADLARRKHAA
;
A
#
# COMPACT_ATOMS: atom_id res chain seq x y z
N MET A 1 -36.45 16.05 -17.48
CA MET A 1 -35.09 15.51 -17.22
C MET A 1 -35.22 14.28 -16.31
N LYS A 2 -34.29 13.32 -16.35
CA LYS A 2 -34.32 12.14 -15.48
C LYS A 2 -33.21 12.23 -14.42
N ILE A 3 -33.39 11.58 -13.28
CA ILE A 3 -32.33 11.47 -12.25
C ILE A 3 -31.80 10.04 -12.25
N CYS A 4 -30.51 9.88 -11.94
CA CYS A 4 -29.90 8.57 -11.76
C CYS A 4 -30.66 7.74 -10.72
N ALA A 5 -31.04 6.52 -11.09
CA ALA A 5 -31.79 5.58 -10.26
C ALA A 5 -31.00 5.05 -9.05
N THR A 6 -29.67 5.23 -9.03
CA THR A 6 -28.84 4.83 -7.89
C THR A 6 -29.09 5.76 -6.71
N LYS A 7 -29.53 5.17 -5.58
CA LYS A 7 -29.75 5.89 -4.32
C LYS A 7 -28.52 6.76 -3.97
N GLY A 8 -28.75 8.04 -3.73
CA GLY A 8 -27.70 9.00 -3.34
C GLY A 8 -26.85 9.57 -4.48
N CYS A 9 -27.05 9.16 -5.75
CA CYS A 9 -26.25 9.72 -6.85
C CYS A 9 -26.71 11.12 -7.27
N GLY A 10 -28.02 11.37 -7.36
CA GLY A 10 -28.59 12.68 -7.70
C GLY A 10 -28.26 13.23 -9.10
N LYS A 11 -27.45 12.52 -9.90
CA LYS A 11 -26.98 13.02 -11.20
C LYS A 11 -28.13 13.15 -12.20
N VAL A 12 -28.26 14.33 -12.79
CA VAL A 12 -29.22 14.60 -13.87
C VAL A 12 -28.78 13.88 -15.15
N LEU A 13 -29.71 13.18 -15.77
CA LEU A 13 -29.53 12.40 -16.99
C LEU A 13 -30.33 13.00 -18.14
N GLY A 14 -29.78 12.87 -19.35
CA GLY A 14 -30.48 13.23 -20.58
C GLY A 14 -31.76 12.41 -20.78
N LEU A 15 -32.75 13.01 -21.42
CA LEU A 15 -34.08 12.41 -21.65
C LEU A 15 -34.02 11.04 -22.34
N ARG A 16 -33.05 10.85 -23.25
CA ARG A 16 -32.83 9.61 -24.02
C ARG A 16 -32.05 8.52 -23.26
N ASN A 17 -31.65 8.74 -22.00
CA ASN A 17 -30.98 7.71 -21.22
C ASN A 17 -31.96 6.56 -20.93
N LYS A 18 -31.61 5.36 -21.43
CA LYS A 18 -32.42 4.14 -21.30
C LYS A 18 -32.09 3.32 -20.06
N SER A 19 -30.86 3.38 -19.56
CA SER A 19 -30.42 2.59 -18.41
C SER A 19 -30.96 3.10 -17.07
N GLY A 20 -31.44 4.34 -17.03
CA GLY A 20 -31.83 5.02 -15.79
C GLY A 20 -30.64 5.31 -14.86
N MET A 21 -29.42 4.94 -15.24
CA MET A 21 -28.21 5.10 -14.44
C MET A 21 -27.20 6.00 -15.14
N CYS A 22 -26.47 6.78 -14.36
CA CYS A 22 -25.28 7.47 -14.86
C CYS A 22 -24.19 6.45 -15.22
N ARG A 23 -23.26 6.83 -16.10
CA ARG A 23 -22.19 5.94 -16.56
C ARG A 23 -21.39 5.31 -15.40
N PRO A 24 -20.94 6.05 -14.36
CA PRO A 24 -20.27 5.46 -13.20
C PRO A 24 -21.10 4.40 -12.47
N CYS A 25 -22.36 4.72 -12.13
CA CYS A 25 -23.25 3.81 -11.41
C CYS A 25 -23.57 2.56 -12.23
N ASN A 26 -23.79 2.72 -13.54
CA ASN A 26 -24.01 1.60 -14.45
C ASN A 26 -22.77 0.70 -14.54
N THR A 27 -21.57 1.28 -14.66
CA THR A 27 -20.31 0.51 -14.64
C THR A 27 -20.17 -0.25 -13.33
N GLN A 28 -20.44 0.38 -12.19
CA GLN A 28 -20.37 -0.28 -10.89
C GLN A 28 -21.38 -1.43 -10.76
N ALA A 29 -22.61 -1.24 -11.24
CA ALA A 29 -23.64 -2.29 -11.27
C ALA A 29 -23.20 -3.49 -12.12
N LEU A 30 -22.64 -3.24 -13.31
CA LEU A 30 -22.09 -4.29 -14.18
C LEU A 30 -20.93 -5.05 -13.51
N TRP A 31 -20.04 -4.37 -12.79
CA TRP A 31 -18.96 -5.03 -12.07
C TRP A 31 -19.41 -5.81 -10.83
N ARG A 32 -20.63 -5.60 -10.33
CA ARG A 32 -21.23 -6.44 -9.28
C ARG A 32 -21.85 -7.72 -9.85
N ASP A 33 -22.24 -7.73 -11.12
CA ASP A 33 -22.76 -8.93 -11.80
C ASP A 33 -21.63 -9.96 -12.04
N PRO A 34 -21.70 -11.16 -11.42
CA PRO A 34 -20.69 -12.19 -11.61
C PRO A 34 -20.55 -12.67 -13.06
N HIS A 35 -21.63 -12.69 -13.85
CA HIS A 35 -21.58 -13.11 -15.25
C HIS A 35 -20.85 -12.10 -16.13
N PHE A 36 -21.10 -10.81 -15.92
CA PHE A 36 -20.34 -9.75 -16.59
C PHE A 36 -18.86 -9.82 -16.24
N ARG A 37 -18.50 -9.98 -14.96
CA ARG A 37 -17.10 -10.13 -14.54
C ARG A 37 -16.42 -11.31 -15.23
N ALA A 38 -17.05 -12.48 -15.22
CA ALA A 38 -16.48 -13.68 -15.82
C ALA A 38 -16.27 -13.51 -17.34
N ARG A 39 -17.25 -12.92 -18.04
CA ARG A 39 -17.13 -12.59 -19.46
C ARG A 39 -16.00 -11.61 -19.74
N LYS A 40 -15.89 -10.56 -18.91
CA LYS A 40 -14.85 -9.55 -19.07
C LYS A 40 -13.46 -10.11 -18.79
N ALA A 41 -13.33 -10.99 -17.79
CA ALA A 41 -12.10 -11.71 -17.51
C ALA A 41 -11.65 -12.57 -18.70
N ARG A 42 -12.55 -13.35 -19.30
CA ARG A 42 -12.24 -14.15 -20.51
C ARG A 42 -11.81 -13.28 -21.69
N SER A 43 -12.55 -12.19 -21.96
CA SER A 43 -12.23 -11.26 -23.04
C SER A 43 -10.88 -10.57 -22.83
N ASN A 44 -10.58 -10.14 -21.60
CA ASN A 44 -9.29 -9.56 -21.26
C ASN A 44 -8.15 -10.59 -21.40
N ALA A 45 -8.36 -11.83 -20.96
CA ALA A 45 -7.37 -12.90 -21.10
C ALA A 45 -7.06 -13.20 -22.58
N ALA A 46 -8.08 -13.32 -23.42
CA ALA A 46 -7.91 -13.50 -24.87
C ALA A 46 -7.17 -12.32 -25.52
N THR A 47 -7.51 -11.09 -25.12
CA THR A 47 -6.81 -9.88 -25.60
C THR A 47 -5.34 -9.88 -25.21
N LEU A 48 -5.04 -10.22 -23.95
CA LEU A 48 -3.66 -10.32 -23.47
C LEU A 48 -2.89 -11.44 -24.19
N ALA A 49 -3.51 -12.59 -24.45
CA ALA A 49 -2.89 -13.66 -25.21
C ALA A 49 -2.52 -13.22 -26.63
N ARG A 50 -3.43 -12.54 -27.33
CA ARG A 50 -3.17 -11.96 -28.66
C ARG A 50 -2.07 -10.90 -28.61
N ASN A 51 -2.12 -10.00 -27.64
CA ASN A 51 -1.12 -8.93 -27.50
C ASN A 51 0.28 -9.49 -27.21
N ARG A 52 0.39 -10.60 -26.48
CA ARG A 52 1.68 -11.29 -26.23
C ARG A 52 2.30 -11.90 -27.49
N GLN A 53 1.50 -12.23 -28.49
CA GLN A 53 1.97 -12.73 -29.78
C GLN A 53 2.41 -11.59 -30.71
N ASN A 54 2.00 -10.34 -30.44
CA ASN A 54 2.39 -9.18 -31.23
C ASN A 54 3.76 -8.65 -30.75
N PRO A 55 4.82 -8.72 -31.59
CA PRO A 55 6.16 -8.26 -31.20
C PRO A 55 6.22 -6.77 -30.88
N ASP A 56 5.44 -5.93 -31.58
CA ASP A 56 5.43 -4.47 -31.35
C ASP A 56 4.83 -4.14 -29.98
N TYR A 57 3.76 -4.85 -29.60
CA TYR A 57 3.17 -4.70 -28.28
C TYR A 57 4.16 -5.11 -27.18
N VAL A 58 4.86 -6.24 -27.36
CA VAL A 58 5.85 -6.73 -26.40
C VAL A 58 7.03 -5.75 -26.30
N ALA A 59 7.52 -5.23 -27.41
CA ALA A 59 8.59 -4.23 -27.43
C ALA A 59 8.18 -2.94 -26.72
N ALA A 60 6.98 -2.42 -27.01
CA ALA A 60 6.44 -1.23 -26.34
C ALA A 60 6.24 -1.45 -24.83
N GLU A 61 5.78 -2.63 -24.42
CA GLU A 61 5.61 -2.97 -23.01
C GLU A 61 6.96 -3.07 -22.27
N ARG A 62 7.96 -3.69 -22.90
CA ARG A 62 9.34 -3.72 -22.37
C ARG A 62 9.90 -2.31 -22.24
N ALA A 63 9.72 -1.45 -23.24
CA ALA A 63 10.16 -0.06 -23.18
C ALA A 63 9.48 0.70 -22.03
N ARG A 64 8.17 0.51 -21.82
CA ARG A 64 7.45 1.08 -20.67
C ARG A 64 8.02 0.61 -19.34
N GLN A 65 8.27 -0.69 -19.19
CA GLN A 65 8.84 -1.25 -17.95
C GLN A 65 10.24 -0.69 -17.68
N MET A 66 11.09 -0.62 -18.71
CA MET A 66 12.43 -0.04 -18.61
C MET A 66 12.39 1.45 -18.23
N ALA A 67 11.47 2.23 -18.80
CA ALA A 67 11.29 3.63 -18.45
C ALA A 67 10.89 3.82 -16.97
N VAL A 68 10.00 2.96 -16.45
CA VAL A 68 9.63 2.99 -15.02
C VAL A 68 10.82 2.64 -14.14
N ILE A 69 11.59 1.61 -14.49
CA ILE A 69 12.79 1.21 -13.75
C ILE A 69 13.83 2.34 -13.77
N ALA A 70 14.07 2.95 -14.93
CA ALA A 70 15.00 4.08 -15.08
C ALA A 70 14.59 5.25 -14.17
N ARG A 71 13.31 5.64 -14.18
CA ARG A 71 12.79 6.70 -13.31
C ARG A 71 12.97 6.36 -11.83
N VAL A 72 12.64 5.13 -11.42
CA VAL A 72 12.81 4.70 -10.02
C VAL A 72 14.29 4.68 -9.61
N ASN A 73 15.18 4.28 -10.50
CA ASN A 73 16.62 4.29 -10.23
C ASN A 73 17.17 5.71 -10.12
N GLU A 74 16.74 6.62 -11.00
CA GLU A 74 17.09 8.03 -10.93
C GLU A 74 16.60 8.67 -9.61
N GLU A 75 15.35 8.42 -9.24
CA GLU A 75 14.79 8.85 -7.95
C GLU A 75 15.61 8.30 -6.76
N ARG A 76 16.11 7.05 -6.85
CA ARG A 76 16.96 6.43 -5.82
C ARG A 76 18.35 7.04 -5.74
N LEU A 77 18.96 7.37 -6.87
CA LEU A 77 20.29 7.99 -6.93
C LEU A 77 20.27 9.43 -6.38
N ASN A 78 19.14 10.11 -6.49
CA ASN A 78 18.94 11.47 -5.98
C ASN A 78 18.54 11.53 -4.50
N VAL A 79 18.51 10.41 -3.78
CA VAL A 79 18.22 10.41 -2.34
C VAL A 79 19.47 10.78 -1.55
N THR A 80 19.46 11.93 -0.90
CA THR A 80 20.59 12.33 -0.05
C THR A 80 20.70 11.46 1.21
N PRO A 81 21.91 11.27 1.77
CA PRO A 81 22.10 10.55 3.03
C PRO A 81 21.21 11.07 4.17
N GLU A 82 20.97 12.38 4.22
CA GLU A 82 20.12 13.04 5.22
C GLU A 82 18.65 12.65 5.04
N ALA A 83 18.17 12.55 3.81
CA ALA A 83 16.80 12.10 3.52
C ALA A 83 16.61 10.62 3.91
N ILE A 84 17.62 9.77 3.68
CA ILE A 84 17.63 8.37 4.14
C ILE A 84 17.58 8.34 5.67
N ALA A 85 18.47 9.08 6.35
CA ALA A 85 18.52 9.13 7.80
C ALA A 85 17.19 9.61 8.40
N LYS A 86 16.58 10.66 7.83
CA LYS A 86 15.27 11.18 8.23
C LYS A 86 14.17 10.12 8.06
N ARG A 87 14.16 9.39 6.94
CA ARG A 87 13.18 8.32 6.66
C ARG A 87 13.35 7.13 7.62
N VAL A 88 14.58 6.72 7.88
CA VAL A 88 14.87 5.65 8.85
C VAL A 88 14.43 6.07 10.25
N ARG A 89 14.70 7.32 10.64
CA ARG A 89 14.28 7.88 11.93
C ARG A 89 12.75 7.89 12.08
N THR A 90 12.01 8.40 11.09
CA THR A 90 10.54 8.43 11.15
C THR A 90 9.93 7.03 11.13
N PHE A 91 10.48 6.13 10.32
CA PHE A 91 10.06 4.74 10.29
C PHE A 91 10.28 4.04 11.64
N ARG A 92 11.47 4.20 12.24
CA ARG A 92 11.78 3.67 13.57
C ARG A 92 10.85 4.26 14.63
N ALA A 93 10.65 5.58 14.63
CA ALA A 93 9.74 6.23 15.57
C ALA A 93 8.29 5.69 15.48
N ARG A 94 7.81 5.42 14.25
CA ARG A 94 6.47 4.86 14.04
C ARG A 94 6.37 3.38 14.43
N LYS A 95 7.36 2.56 14.06
CA LYS A 95 7.35 1.12 14.34
C LYS A 95 7.67 0.79 15.80
N LEU A 96 8.45 1.63 16.45
CA LEU A 96 8.88 1.50 17.85
C LEU A 96 8.22 2.58 18.72
N SER A 97 6.99 2.99 18.40
CA SER A 97 6.24 3.96 19.18
C SER A 97 5.92 3.45 20.59
N TRP A 98 5.73 2.14 20.74
CA TRP A 98 5.55 1.47 22.02
C TRP A 98 6.85 1.33 22.83
N CYS A 99 8.02 1.45 22.18
CA CYS A 99 9.32 1.24 22.80
C CYS A 99 9.91 2.59 23.25
N PRO A 100 10.08 2.82 24.56
CA PRO A 100 11.14 3.62 25.15
C PRO A 100 12.24 4.17 24.23
N PRO A 101 12.43 5.50 24.09
CA PRO A 101 13.51 6.03 23.28
C PRO A 101 14.90 5.51 23.66
N HIS A 102 15.18 5.35 24.97
CA HIS A 102 16.48 4.91 25.48
C HIS A 102 16.70 3.39 25.47
N LEU A 103 15.66 2.57 25.22
CA LEU A 103 15.80 1.11 25.08
C LEU A 103 15.65 0.62 23.63
N ARG A 104 15.49 1.52 22.66
CA ARG A 104 15.34 1.16 21.24
C ARG A 104 16.56 0.42 20.69
N ASP A 105 17.75 0.87 21.06
CA ASP A 105 18.99 0.24 20.60
C ASP A 105 19.15 -1.16 21.21
N GLU A 106 18.70 -1.35 22.45
CA GLU A 106 18.68 -2.67 23.09
C GLU A 106 17.67 -3.60 22.40
N TYR A 107 16.47 -3.12 22.09
CA TYR A 107 15.48 -3.89 21.30
C TYR A 107 16.06 -4.35 19.95
N ILE A 108 16.77 -3.46 19.26
CA ILE A 108 17.44 -3.78 18.00
C ILE A 108 18.54 -4.82 18.22
N ARG A 109 19.37 -4.68 19.27
CA ARG A 109 20.42 -5.64 19.64
C ARG A 109 19.85 -7.03 19.90
N LEU A 110 18.74 -7.14 20.62
CA LEU A 110 18.07 -8.41 20.91
C LEU A 110 17.61 -9.12 19.62
N MET A 111 17.04 -8.38 18.66
CA MET A 111 16.59 -8.98 17.40
C MET A 111 17.74 -9.29 16.44
N VAL A 112 18.72 -8.40 16.30
CA VAL A 112 19.75 -8.49 15.25
C VAL A 112 20.92 -9.36 15.70
N ASN A 113 21.40 -9.17 16.93
CA ASN A 113 22.61 -9.85 17.41
C ASN A 113 22.29 -11.12 18.19
N LYS A 114 21.14 -11.16 18.86
CA LYS A 114 20.71 -12.30 19.67
C LYS A 114 19.63 -13.14 18.98
N HIS A 115 19.16 -12.71 17.81
CA HIS A 115 18.14 -13.39 17.02
C HIS A 115 16.87 -13.75 17.82
N ILE A 116 16.53 -12.94 18.81
CA ILE A 116 15.33 -13.14 19.63
C ILE A 116 14.10 -12.73 18.82
N PRO A 117 13.03 -13.54 18.81
CA PRO A 117 11.78 -13.17 18.15
C PRO A 117 11.23 -11.83 18.65
N ALA A 118 10.64 -11.04 17.75
CA ALA A 118 10.19 -9.68 18.05
C ALA A 118 9.20 -9.60 19.24
N ALA A 119 8.33 -10.62 19.40
CA ALA A 119 7.39 -10.68 20.52
C ALA A 119 8.12 -10.80 21.87
N GLN A 120 9.07 -11.73 21.96
CA GLN A 120 9.86 -11.95 23.16
C GLN A 120 10.80 -10.77 23.45
N ALA A 121 11.42 -10.18 22.43
CA ALA A 121 12.24 -8.98 22.59
C ALA A 121 11.41 -7.80 23.13
N ARG A 122 10.12 -7.70 22.76
CA ARG A 122 9.21 -6.67 23.29
C ARG A 122 8.90 -6.88 24.77
N GLU A 123 8.65 -8.12 25.20
CA GLU A 123 8.40 -8.45 26.61
C GLU A 123 9.61 -8.09 27.49
N ILE A 124 10.83 -8.45 27.04
CA ILE A 124 12.08 -8.13 27.75
C ILE A 124 12.22 -6.61 27.95
N ILE A 125 11.96 -5.82 26.91
CA ILE A 125 12.12 -4.36 26.96
C ILE A 125 11.07 -3.69 27.85
N LEU A 126 9.83 -4.19 27.84
CA LEU A 126 8.78 -3.66 28.71
C LEU A 126 9.07 -3.99 30.18
N ALA A 127 9.52 -5.21 30.48
CA ALA A 127 9.93 -5.60 31.82
C ALA A 127 11.10 -4.74 32.34
N GLN A 128 12.08 -4.44 31.48
CA GLN A 128 13.19 -3.55 31.83
C GLN A 128 12.72 -2.12 32.11
N TRP A 129 11.80 -1.58 31.29
CA TRP A 129 11.23 -0.25 31.51
C TRP A 129 10.45 -0.17 32.81
N ASP A 130 9.65 -1.19 33.14
CA ASP A 130 8.87 -1.21 34.38
C ASP A 130 9.80 -1.26 35.60
N ALA A 131 10.89 -2.03 35.54
CA ALA A 131 11.92 -2.04 36.57
C ALA A 131 12.62 -0.66 36.70
N ASP A 132 12.90 0.03 35.60
CA ASP A 132 13.46 1.38 35.61
C ASP A 132 12.51 2.40 36.25
N LEU A 133 11.22 2.32 35.94
CA LEU A 133 10.20 3.16 36.56
C LEU A 133 10.08 2.90 38.07
N ALA A 134 10.11 1.63 38.49
CA ALA A 134 10.08 1.27 39.90
C ALA A 134 11.31 1.83 40.64
N ARG A 135 12.52 1.67 40.09
CA ARG A 135 13.75 2.23 40.67
C ARG A 135 13.67 3.75 40.86
N ARG A 136 13.13 4.47 39.88
CA ARG A 136 12.96 5.93 39.97
C ARG A 136 11.95 6.34 41.04
N LYS A 137 10.87 5.60 41.21
CA LYS A 137 9.86 5.86 42.25
C LYS A 137 10.39 5.64 43.66
N HIS A 138 11.29 4.67 43.86
CA HIS A 138 11.90 4.39 45.16
C HIS A 138 13.09 5.31 45.49
N ALA A 139 13.62 6.04 44.51
CA ALA A 139 14.72 6.99 44.68
C ALA A 139 14.25 8.44 44.88
N ALA A 140 12.93 8.68 44.84
CA ALA A 140 12.28 9.96 45.09
C ALA A 140 11.51 9.91 46.41
#